data_AF-R5CFG8-F1
#
_entry.id   AF-R5CFG8-F1
#
_cell.length_a   1.000
_cell.length_b   1.000
_cell.length_c   1.000
_cell.angle_alpha   90.00
_cell.angle_beta   90.00
_cell.angle_gamma   90.00
#
_symmetry.space_group_name_H-M   'P 1'
#
loop_
_entity.id
_entity.type
_entity.pdbx_description
1 polymer ?
#
loop_
_entity_poly.entity_id
_entity_poly.type
_entity_poly.pdbx_seq_one_letter_code
_entity_poly.pdbx_strand_id
1 'polypeptide(L)'
;MKSQRGVQFRIWATKILKEYMRKGFALDDERLKNLGGGGYFKELLERIRDIRASEKVFYRQVLEIYATSIDYDARAEISIQFFKKVQNKIHYAIHGQTAAEVIYTRADAEKEFMGLTTFSGSQPTLKEAVVAKNYLNEKELRAMGQLVSGYLDFAERQAERERAMTMQDWAEHLDRILTMSGEQLLIGNGSVSHKQAIDKATGEYRKYKARTLSEVEQDYLDSIKLLEQKTDKKQD
;
A
#
# COMPACT_ATOMS: atom_id res chain seq x y z
N MET A 1 25.73 -9.32 41.77
CA MET A 1 26.58 -8.27 41.15
C MET A 1 26.10 -7.98 39.74
N LYS A 2 25.77 -6.72 39.41
CA LYS A 2 25.54 -6.32 38.01
C LYS A 2 26.89 -6.29 37.31
N SER A 3 27.15 -7.22 36.39
CA SER A 3 28.41 -7.21 35.65
C SER A 3 28.52 -5.91 34.84
N GLN A 4 29.73 -5.40 34.66
CA GLN A 4 30.00 -4.20 33.86
C GLN A 4 29.43 -4.34 32.43
N ARG A 5 29.49 -5.55 31.86
CA ARG A 5 28.85 -5.91 30.59
C ARG A 5 27.33 -5.77 30.61
N GLY A 6 26.68 -6.17 31.71
CA GLY A 6 25.22 -6.01 31.89
C GLY A 6 24.76 -4.56 32.08
N VAL A 7 25.64 -3.66 32.53
CA VAL A 7 25.39 -2.22 32.53
C VAL A 7 25.49 -1.67 31.11
N GLN A 8 26.55 -2.01 30.37
CA GLN A 8 26.76 -1.57 28.98
C GLN A 8 25.63 -2.02 28.05
N PHE A 9 25.19 -3.28 28.15
CA PHE A 9 24.07 -3.79 27.36
C PHE A 9 22.78 -2.99 27.61
N ARG A 10 22.46 -2.66 28.87
CA ARG A 10 21.24 -1.91 29.19
C ARG A 10 21.30 -0.47 28.66
N ILE A 11 22.47 0.17 28.72
CA ILE A 11 22.66 1.51 28.13
C ILE A 11 22.44 1.45 26.61
N TRP A 12 23.07 0.47 25.94
CA TRP A 12 22.91 0.25 24.51
C TRP A 12 21.45 -0.03 24.13
N ALA A 13 20.79 -0.99 24.79
CA ALA A 13 19.40 -1.36 24.52
C ALA A 13 18.44 -0.18 24.78
N THR A 14 18.67 0.59 25.84
CA THR A 14 17.85 1.78 26.14
C THR A 14 17.97 2.83 25.04
N LYS A 15 19.15 3.00 24.44
CA LYS A 15 19.34 3.92 23.31
C LYS A 15 18.51 3.48 22.10
N ILE A 16 18.60 2.20 21.73
CA ILE A 16 17.84 1.62 20.61
C ILE A 16 16.33 1.73 20.83
N LEU A 17 15.85 1.38 22.03
CA LEU A 17 14.43 1.46 22.37
C LEU A 17 13.91 2.90 22.36
N LYS A 18 14.67 3.85 22.92
CA LYS A 18 14.29 5.29 22.88
C LYS A 18 14.18 5.80 21.45
N GLU A 19 15.12 5.41 20.59
CA GLU A 19 15.09 5.80 19.19
C GLU A 19 13.86 5.20 18.47
N TYR A 20 13.63 3.91 18.65
CA TYR A 20 12.47 3.22 18.08
C TYR A 20 11.14 3.81 18.56
N MET A 21 10.97 4.06 19.85
CA MET A 21 9.75 4.66 20.39
C MET A 21 9.48 6.07 19.86
N ARG A 22 10.52 6.84 19.54
CA ARG A 22 10.39 8.22 19.04
C ARG A 22 10.19 8.28 17.53
N LYS A 23 10.95 7.48 16.77
CA LYS A 23 11.02 7.55 15.30
C LYS A 23 10.22 6.46 14.59
N GLY A 24 9.91 5.36 15.29
CA GLY A 24 9.33 4.15 14.70
C GLY A 24 10.35 3.18 14.08
N PHE A 25 11.65 3.50 14.13
CA PHE A 25 12.73 2.65 13.62
C PHE A 25 14.04 2.89 14.39
N ALA A 26 14.96 1.93 14.34
CA ALA A 26 16.34 2.04 14.78
C ALA A 26 17.22 1.22 13.83
N LEU A 27 18.34 1.78 13.37
CA LEU A 27 19.21 1.16 12.36
C LEU A 27 20.68 1.15 12.84
N ASP A 28 21.40 0.12 12.41
CA ASP A 28 22.85 0.04 12.54
C ASP A 28 23.48 0.36 11.18
N ASP A 29 23.72 1.65 10.94
CA ASP A 29 24.15 2.16 9.63
C ASP A 29 25.49 1.59 9.19
N GLU A 30 26.45 1.43 10.11
CA GLU A 30 27.77 0.85 9.81
C GLU A 30 27.65 -0.60 9.38
N ARG A 31 26.78 -1.38 10.03
CA ARG A 31 26.50 -2.75 9.61
C ARG A 31 25.81 -2.80 8.25
N LEU A 32 24.84 -1.91 8.00
CA LEU A 32 24.09 -1.87 6.73
C LEU A 32 24.96 -1.41 5.55
N LYS A 33 25.89 -0.46 5.75
CA LYS A 33 26.89 -0.04 4.75
C LYS A 33 27.78 -1.22 4.34
N ASN A 34 28.04 -2.15 5.25
CA ASN A 34 28.78 -3.38 4.99
C ASN A 34 27.85 -4.55 4.57
N LEU A 35 26.79 -4.25 3.82
CA LEU A 35 25.76 -5.17 3.29
C LEU A 35 24.89 -5.88 4.34
N GLY A 36 25.03 -5.58 5.63
CA GLY A 36 24.22 -6.13 6.72
C GLY A 36 24.51 -7.60 7.08
N GLY A 37 25.18 -8.33 6.18
CA GLY A 37 25.16 -9.79 6.11
C GLY A 37 23.76 -10.31 5.74
N GLY A 38 23.65 -11.43 5.02
CA GLY A 38 22.36 -12.16 4.89
C GLY A 38 21.20 -11.46 4.17
N GLY A 39 21.45 -10.41 3.36
CA GLY A 39 20.41 -9.77 2.54
C GLY A 39 19.52 -8.76 3.27
N TYR A 40 19.77 -8.47 4.55
CA TYR A 40 18.94 -7.56 5.36
C TYR A 40 18.85 -6.12 4.81
N PHE A 41 19.89 -5.64 4.11
CA PHE A 41 19.81 -4.33 3.46
C PHE A 41 18.74 -4.31 2.35
N LYS A 42 18.63 -5.40 1.57
CA LYS A 42 17.60 -5.55 0.54
C LYS A 42 16.22 -5.64 1.17
N GLU A 43 16.07 -6.40 2.25
CA GLU A 43 14.81 -6.49 3.01
C GLU A 43 14.38 -5.12 3.55
N LEU A 44 15.31 -4.34 4.12
CA LEU A 44 15.04 -2.99 4.61
C LEU A 44 14.56 -2.07 3.47
N LEU A 45 15.20 -2.11 2.30
CA LEU A 45 14.77 -1.35 1.14
C LEU A 45 13.37 -1.78 0.66
N GLU A 46 13.06 -3.07 0.67
CA GLU A 46 11.73 -3.58 0.33
C GLU A 46 10.66 -3.10 1.31
N ARG A 47 10.95 -3.10 2.62
CA ARG A 47 10.03 -2.54 3.65
C ARG A 47 9.82 -1.04 3.49
N ILE A 48 10.88 -0.27 3.20
CA ILE A 48 10.75 1.17 2.92
C ILE A 48 9.90 1.41 1.67
N ARG A 49 10.10 0.61 0.62
CA ARG A 49 9.29 0.70 -0.60
C ARG A 49 7.82 0.36 -0.33
N ASP A 50 7.52 -0.66 0.46
CA ASP A 50 6.14 -1.01 0.81
C ASP A 50 5.45 0.09 1.64
N ILE A 51 6.16 0.68 2.62
CA ILE A 51 5.68 1.83 3.38
C ILE A 51 5.38 3.01 2.44
N ARG A 52 6.30 3.33 1.51
CA ARG A 52 6.11 4.38 0.50
C ARG A 52 4.97 4.05 -0.46
N ALA A 53 4.79 2.78 -0.82
CA ALA A 53 3.72 2.29 -1.68
C ALA A 53 2.37 2.19 -0.96
N SER A 54 2.24 2.62 0.30
CA SER A 54 0.92 2.92 0.86
C SER A 54 0.23 3.93 -0.05
N GLU A 55 -0.86 3.51 -0.70
CA GLU A 55 -1.54 4.27 -1.76
C GLU A 55 -1.79 5.72 -1.33
N LYS A 56 -2.21 5.91 -0.08
CA LYS A 56 -2.43 7.23 0.53
C LYS A 56 -1.15 8.05 0.71
N VAL A 57 -0.06 7.44 1.18
CA VAL A 57 1.22 8.14 1.42
C VAL A 57 1.86 8.52 0.09
N PHE A 58 1.84 7.59 -0.86
CA PHE A 58 2.35 7.80 -2.19
C PHE A 58 1.69 8.98 -2.89
N TYR A 59 0.35 8.95 -3.04
CA TYR A 59 -0.34 10.02 -3.75
C TYR A 59 -0.13 11.36 -3.05
N ARG A 60 -0.14 11.37 -1.72
CA ARG A 60 0.16 12.57 -0.96
C ARG A 60 1.53 13.16 -1.31
N GLN A 61 2.58 12.35 -1.40
CA GLN A 61 3.92 12.83 -1.73
C GLN A 61 4.02 13.40 -3.15
N VAL A 62 3.39 12.73 -4.14
CA VAL A 62 3.35 13.23 -5.53
C VAL A 62 2.64 14.58 -5.58
N LEU A 63 1.53 14.73 -4.86
CA LEU A 63 0.79 15.98 -4.76
C LEU A 63 1.57 17.08 -4.01
N GLU A 64 2.29 16.73 -2.95
CA GLU A 64 3.14 17.66 -2.20
C GLU A 64 4.26 18.21 -3.08
N ILE A 65 4.93 17.38 -3.88
CA ILE A 65 5.93 17.81 -4.87
C ILE A 65 5.29 18.69 -5.94
N TYR A 66 4.15 18.28 -6.50
CA TYR A 66 3.44 19.09 -7.48
C TYR A 66 3.09 20.49 -6.94
N ALA A 67 2.72 20.59 -5.67
CA ALA A 67 2.41 21.87 -5.02
C ALA A 67 3.64 22.76 -4.79
N THR A 68 4.86 22.25 -4.96
CA THR A 68 6.10 23.06 -4.95
C THR A 68 6.33 23.85 -6.24
N SER A 69 5.45 23.68 -7.23
CA SER A 69 5.54 24.44 -8.49
C SER A 69 5.55 25.94 -8.24
N ILE A 70 6.39 26.67 -8.98
CA ILE A 70 6.47 28.13 -8.85
C ILE A 70 5.19 28.84 -9.27
N ASP A 71 4.41 28.21 -10.14
CA ASP A 71 3.14 28.69 -10.70
C ASP A 71 1.93 27.95 -10.12
N TYR A 72 2.09 27.27 -8.97
CA TYR A 72 1.04 26.42 -8.42
C TYR A 72 -0.29 27.17 -8.20
N ASP A 73 -1.34 26.67 -8.84
CA ASP A 73 -2.73 27.07 -8.59
C ASP A 73 -3.64 25.84 -8.55
N ALA A 74 -4.23 25.56 -7.38
CA ALA A 74 -5.14 24.44 -7.18
C ALA A 74 -6.42 24.52 -8.03
N ARG A 75 -6.78 25.70 -8.53
CA ARG A 75 -7.96 25.95 -9.37
C ARG A 75 -7.64 25.95 -10.86
N ALA A 76 -6.37 25.95 -11.24
CA ALA A 76 -5.98 25.86 -12.64
C ALA A 76 -6.43 24.52 -13.24
N GLU A 77 -6.84 24.54 -14.50
CA GLU A 77 -7.32 23.35 -15.20
C GLU A 77 -6.28 22.22 -15.18
N ILE A 78 -4.99 22.56 -15.30
CA ILE A 78 -3.90 21.58 -15.22
C ILE A 78 -3.86 20.85 -13.87
N SER A 79 -4.04 21.55 -12.74
CA SER A 79 -4.08 20.96 -11.41
C SER A 79 -5.29 20.04 -11.27
N ILE A 80 -6.46 20.49 -11.71
CA ILE A 80 -7.69 19.71 -11.69
C ILE A 80 -7.51 18.41 -12.51
N GLN A 81 -6.92 18.51 -13.69
CA GLN A 81 -6.64 17.36 -14.56
C GLN A 81 -5.58 16.43 -13.95
N PHE A 82 -4.51 16.99 -13.39
CA PHE A 82 -3.45 16.22 -12.74
C PHE A 82 -4.00 15.41 -11.56
N PHE A 83 -4.75 16.04 -10.65
CA PHE A 83 -5.34 15.38 -9.49
C PHE A 83 -6.36 14.30 -9.89
N LYS A 84 -7.14 14.52 -10.96
CA LYS A 84 -8.09 13.52 -11.47
C LYS A 84 -7.40 12.31 -12.12
N LYS A 85 -6.26 12.52 -12.77
CA LYS A 85 -5.63 11.50 -13.64
C LYS A 85 -4.45 10.79 -13.02
N VAL A 86 -3.75 11.39 -12.06
CA VAL A 86 -2.50 10.85 -11.49
C VAL A 86 -2.66 9.40 -11.02
N GLN A 87 -3.67 9.13 -10.19
CA GLN A 87 -3.96 7.78 -9.69
C GLN A 87 -4.22 6.79 -10.83
N ASN A 88 -5.08 7.15 -11.77
CA ASN A 88 -5.43 6.27 -12.88
C ASN A 88 -4.24 6.02 -13.83
N LYS A 89 -3.40 7.02 -14.08
CA LYS A 89 -2.18 6.86 -14.89
C LYS A 89 -1.22 5.86 -14.25
N ILE A 90 -1.02 5.94 -12.93
CA ILE A 90 -0.09 5.05 -12.22
C ILE A 90 -0.62 3.61 -12.18
N HIS A 91 -1.89 3.41 -11.81
CA HIS A 91 -2.51 2.09 -11.87
C HIS A 91 -2.43 1.49 -13.28
N TYR A 92 -2.73 2.29 -14.30
CA TYR A 92 -2.73 1.81 -15.67
C TYR A 92 -1.32 1.45 -16.16
N ALA A 93 -0.29 2.22 -15.78
CA ALA A 93 1.09 1.90 -16.12
C ALA A 93 1.51 0.54 -15.52
N ILE A 94 1.13 0.26 -14.27
CA ILE A 94 1.58 -0.96 -13.58
C ILE A 94 0.88 -2.23 -14.10
N HIS A 95 -0.42 -2.16 -14.37
CA HIS A 95 -1.24 -3.35 -14.61
C HIS A 95 -2.35 -3.17 -15.65
N GLY A 96 -2.30 -2.11 -16.47
CA GLY A 96 -3.20 -1.90 -17.61
C GLY A 96 -4.65 -1.61 -17.26
N GLN A 97 -4.94 -1.24 -16.01
CA GLN A 97 -6.28 -0.93 -15.52
C GLN A 97 -6.25 0.34 -14.66
N THR A 98 -7.31 1.12 -14.67
CA THR A 98 -7.52 2.19 -13.68
C THR A 98 -7.84 1.61 -12.31
N ALA A 99 -7.74 2.42 -11.25
CA ALA A 99 -8.07 1.99 -9.89
C ALA A 99 -9.51 1.42 -9.77
N ALA A 100 -10.46 2.07 -10.45
CA ALA A 100 -11.85 1.64 -10.49
C ALA A 100 -12.02 0.29 -11.21
N GLU A 101 -11.31 0.09 -12.33
CA GLU A 101 -11.32 -1.17 -13.08
C GLU A 101 -10.70 -2.33 -12.27
N VAL A 102 -9.62 -2.08 -11.52
CA VAL A 102 -9.04 -3.08 -10.61
C VAL A 102 -10.07 -3.56 -9.60
N ILE A 103 -10.69 -2.62 -8.87
CA ILE A 103 -11.71 -2.96 -7.87
C ILE A 103 -12.86 -3.73 -8.53
N TYR A 104 -13.38 -3.22 -9.65
CA TYR A 104 -14.53 -3.80 -10.32
C TYR A 104 -14.26 -5.23 -10.83
N THR A 105 -13.06 -5.48 -11.35
CA THR A 105 -12.69 -6.77 -11.95
C THR A 105 -12.16 -7.78 -10.94
N ARG A 106 -11.56 -7.33 -9.82
CA ARG A 106 -10.91 -8.21 -8.84
C ARG A 106 -11.75 -8.48 -7.59
N ALA A 107 -12.67 -7.59 -7.21
CA ALA A 107 -13.58 -7.83 -6.10
C ALA A 107 -14.56 -8.97 -6.44
N ASP A 108 -14.47 -10.06 -5.66
CA ASP A 108 -15.22 -11.28 -5.92
C ASP A 108 -15.46 -12.06 -4.63
N ALA A 109 -16.70 -12.12 -4.16
CA ALA A 109 -17.07 -12.76 -2.91
C ALA A 109 -16.73 -14.25 -2.84
N GLU A 110 -16.57 -14.92 -3.99
CA GLU A 110 -16.30 -16.35 -4.02
C GLU A 110 -14.84 -16.66 -3.68
N LYS A 111 -13.93 -15.71 -3.91
CA LYS A 111 -12.51 -15.85 -3.60
C LYS A 111 -12.24 -15.71 -2.10
N GLU A 112 -11.11 -16.29 -1.68
CA GLU A 112 -10.56 -16.05 -0.35
C GLU A 112 -10.37 -14.54 -0.14
N PHE A 113 -10.83 -14.04 1.02
CA PHE A 113 -10.82 -12.61 1.37
C PHE A 113 -11.35 -11.68 0.27
N MET A 114 -12.31 -12.15 -0.54
CA MET A 114 -12.86 -11.43 -1.68
C MET A 114 -11.87 -11.07 -2.80
N GLY A 115 -10.71 -11.74 -2.84
CA GLY A 115 -9.61 -11.40 -3.74
C GLY A 115 -8.68 -10.31 -3.24
N LEU A 116 -8.85 -9.82 -2.00
CA LEU A 116 -7.87 -8.91 -1.39
C LEU A 116 -6.59 -9.68 -1.05
N THR A 117 -5.46 -9.07 -1.37
CA THR A 117 -4.10 -9.55 -1.06
C THR A 117 -3.52 -8.87 0.17
N THR A 118 -4.06 -7.71 0.58
CA THR A 118 -3.59 -6.95 1.73
C THR A 118 -4.77 -6.32 2.47
N PHE A 119 -4.87 -6.58 3.77
CA PHE A 119 -5.82 -5.95 4.69
C PHE A 119 -5.33 -6.11 6.13
N SER A 120 -5.93 -5.35 7.04
CA SER A 120 -5.64 -5.37 8.46
C SER A 120 -6.55 -6.35 9.20
N GLY A 121 -5.99 -7.02 10.20
CA GLY A 121 -6.73 -8.01 11.00
C GLY A 121 -6.91 -9.36 10.29
N SER A 122 -7.87 -10.14 10.74
CA SER A 122 -8.12 -11.51 10.25
C SER A 122 -9.13 -11.59 9.11
N GLN A 123 -9.89 -10.52 8.84
CA GLN A 123 -10.96 -10.49 7.85
C GLN A 123 -11.03 -9.10 7.20
N PRO A 124 -11.23 -9.01 5.87
CA PRO A 124 -11.31 -7.72 5.19
C PRO A 124 -12.53 -6.91 5.64
N THR A 125 -12.36 -5.60 5.64
CA THR A 125 -13.43 -4.63 5.89
C THR A 125 -13.94 -4.02 4.59
N LEU A 126 -15.16 -3.46 4.63
CA LEU A 126 -15.69 -2.72 3.46
C LEU A 126 -14.77 -1.55 3.06
N LYS A 127 -14.13 -0.90 4.04
CA LYS A 127 -13.17 0.18 3.78
C LYS A 127 -11.96 -0.30 2.98
N GLU A 128 -11.53 -1.54 3.19
CA GLU A 128 -10.42 -2.13 2.46
C GLU A 128 -10.83 -2.66 1.09
N ALA A 129 -12.07 -3.16 0.96
CA ALA A 129 -12.62 -3.66 -0.31
C ALA A 129 -12.81 -2.56 -1.37
N VAL A 130 -12.80 -1.28 -0.99
CA VAL A 130 -12.90 -0.15 -1.92
C VAL A 130 -11.55 0.49 -2.26
N VAL A 131 -10.44 -0.13 -1.84
CA VAL A 131 -9.08 0.37 -2.07
C VAL A 131 -8.40 -0.51 -3.12
N ALA A 132 -8.02 0.08 -4.27
CA ALA A 132 -7.48 -0.65 -5.41
C ALA A 132 -6.14 -1.34 -5.08
N LYS A 133 -5.26 -0.70 -4.29
CA LYS A 133 -3.99 -1.30 -3.83
C LYS A 133 -4.20 -2.67 -3.18
N ASN A 134 -5.27 -2.85 -2.43
CA ASN A 134 -5.51 -4.07 -1.66
C ASN A 134 -5.81 -5.30 -2.54
N TYR A 135 -5.98 -5.12 -3.85
CA TYR A 135 -6.14 -6.19 -4.82
C TYR A 135 -4.88 -6.42 -5.67
N LEU A 136 -3.78 -5.71 -5.39
CA LEU A 136 -2.54 -5.82 -6.13
C LEU A 136 -1.66 -6.95 -5.58
N ASN A 137 -1.04 -7.71 -6.46
CA ASN A 137 -0.08 -8.74 -6.06
C ASN A 137 1.29 -8.12 -5.72
N GLU A 138 2.19 -8.92 -5.16
CA GLU A 138 3.52 -8.46 -4.72
C GLU A 138 4.34 -7.80 -5.85
N LYS A 139 4.24 -8.30 -7.09
CA LYS A 139 4.96 -7.72 -8.24
C LYS A 139 4.40 -6.34 -8.60
N GLU A 140 3.09 -6.20 -8.61
CA GLU A 140 2.41 -4.92 -8.89
C GLU A 140 2.70 -3.88 -7.79
N LEU A 141 2.65 -4.30 -6.52
CA LEU A 141 3.01 -3.43 -5.38
C LEU A 141 4.47 -2.98 -5.44
N ARG A 142 5.37 -3.90 -5.80
CA ARG A 142 6.80 -3.60 -5.98
C ARG A 142 7.04 -2.63 -7.12
N ALA A 143 6.38 -2.83 -8.27
CA ALA A 143 6.44 -1.91 -9.41
C ALA A 143 5.92 -0.52 -9.04
N MET A 144 4.77 -0.45 -8.33
CA MET A 144 4.24 0.81 -7.81
C MET A 144 5.27 1.53 -6.95
N GLY A 145 5.88 0.83 -5.98
CA GLY A 145 6.92 1.38 -5.09
C GLY A 145 8.17 1.88 -5.82
N GLN A 146 8.54 1.25 -6.95
CA GLN A 146 9.66 1.67 -7.78
C GLN A 146 9.34 2.97 -8.54
N LEU A 147 8.15 3.08 -9.13
CA LEU A 147 7.69 4.31 -9.79
C LEU A 147 7.65 5.49 -8.82
N VAL A 148 7.14 5.27 -7.59
CA VAL A 148 7.15 6.28 -6.53
C VAL A 148 8.56 6.78 -6.27
N SER A 149 9.48 5.84 -6.04
CA SER A 149 10.86 6.17 -5.68
C SER A 149 11.53 6.97 -6.80
N GLY A 150 11.33 6.58 -8.06
CA GLY A 150 11.85 7.33 -9.21
C GLY A 150 11.33 8.78 -9.27
N TYR A 151 10.04 9.00 -8.97
CA TYR A 151 9.48 10.35 -8.95
C TYR A 151 10.05 11.21 -7.81
N LEU A 152 10.22 10.63 -6.62
CA LEU A 152 10.84 11.30 -5.47
C LEU A 152 12.30 11.66 -5.75
N ASP A 153 13.09 10.70 -6.23
CA ASP A 153 14.51 10.88 -6.51
C ASP A 153 14.74 11.96 -7.59
N PHE A 154 13.84 12.04 -8.58
CA PHE A 154 13.87 13.11 -9.56
C PHE A 154 13.58 14.47 -8.93
N ALA A 155 12.55 14.57 -8.10
CA ALA A 155 12.18 15.81 -7.45
C ALA A 155 13.29 16.33 -6.54
N GLU A 156 13.92 15.44 -5.78
CA GLU A 156 15.09 15.73 -4.96
C GLU A 156 16.25 16.28 -5.82
N ARG A 157 16.54 15.63 -6.95
CA ARG A 157 17.55 16.14 -7.90
C ARG A 157 17.25 17.53 -8.47
N GLN A 158 15.99 17.86 -8.73
CA GLN A 158 15.65 19.20 -9.22
C GLN A 158 15.86 20.25 -8.13
N ALA A 159 15.48 19.90 -6.89
CA ALA A 159 15.73 20.75 -5.73
C ALA A 159 17.23 20.97 -5.48
N GLU A 160 18.05 19.91 -5.51
CA GLU A 160 19.51 20.00 -5.37
C GLU A 160 20.18 20.88 -6.45
N ARG A 161 19.59 20.91 -7.65
CA ARG A 161 20.06 21.72 -8.77
C ARG A 161 19.49 23.14 -8.76
N GLU A 162 18.72 23.50 -7.74
CA GLU A 162 18.02 24.79 -7.63
C GLU A 162 17.17 25.11 -8.87
N ARG A 163 16.67 24.06 -9.55
CA ARG A 163 15.86 24.22 -10.75
C ARG A 163 14.41 24.47 -10.36
N ALA A 164 13.94 25.67 -10.66
CA ALA A 164 12.52 25.98 -10.57
C ALA A 164 11.71 25.10 -11.52
N MET A 165 10.60 24.54 -11.01
CA MET A 165 9.72 23.64 -11.74
C MET A 165 8.32 24.24 -11.79
N THR A 166 7.65 24.13 -12.93
CA THR A 166 6.26 24.51 -13.12
C THR A 166 5.32 23.31 -12.93
N MET A 167 4.02 23.57 -12.80
CA MET A 167 2.97 22.55 -12.80
C MET A 167 3.05 21.65 -14.04
N GLN A 168 3.37 22.23 -15.21
CA GLN A 168 3.53 21.50 -16.46
C GLN A 168 4.77 20.60 -16.41
N ASP A 169 5.90 21.09 -15.90
CA ASP A 169 7.13 20.29 -15.82
C ASP A 169 6.94 19.03 -14.97
N TRP A 170 6.25 19.14 -13.82
CA TRP A 170 5.96 17.98 -12.96
C TRP A 170 5.00 16.99 -13.62
N ALA A 171 3.95 17.49 -14.29
CA ALA A 171 2.99 16.65 -14.99
C ALA A 171 3.66 15.85 -16.13
N GLU A 172 4.49 16.52 -16.93
CA GLU A 172 5.26 15.86 -17.98
C GLU A 172 6.29 14.89 -17.43
N HIS A 173 6.92 15.21 -16.30
CA HIS A 173 7.92 14.32 -15.73
C HIS A 173 7.30 13.02 -15.22
N LEU A 174 6.12 13.09 -14.59
CA LEU A 174 5.36 11.91 -14.23
C LEU A 174 5.10 11.04 -15.48
N ASP A 175 4.62 11.63 -16.57
CA ASP A 175 4.35 10.92 -17.81
C ASP A 175 5.61 10.27 -18.42
N ARG A 176 6.77 10.94 -18.31
CA ARG A 176 8.06 10.37 -18.72
C ARG A 176 8.47 9.18 -17.86
N ILE A 177 8.34 9.26 -16.54
CA ILE A 177 8.65 8.12 -15.65
C ILE A 177 7.77 6.91 -16.00
N LEU A 178 6.47 7.14 -16.18
CA LEU A 178 5.52 6.07 -16.50
C LEU A 178 5.73 5.46 -17.89
N THR A 179 6.32 6.18 -18.84
CA THR A 179 6.60 5.66 -20.20
C THR A 179 7.98 5.02 -20.32
N MET A 180 8.98 5.53 -19.58
CA MET A 180 10.35 5.00 -19.62
C MET A 180 10.46 3.57 -19.09
N SER A 181 9.52 3.13 -18.27
CA SER A 181 9.37 1.74 -17.81
C SER A 181 8.83 0.77 -18.86
N GLY A 182 8.46 1.26 -20.06
CA GLY A 182 7.91 0.45 -21.16
C GLY A 182 6.40 0.23 -21.06
N GLU A 183 5.74 0.94 -20.16
CA GLU A 183 4.33 0.79 -19.84
C GLU A 183 3.48 1.74 -20.70
N GLN A 184 2.24 1.34 -21.03
CA GLN A 184 1.34 2.19 -21.80
C GLN A 184 0.74 3.26 -20.91
N LEU A 185 0.71 4.52 -21.38
CA LEU A 185 -0.05 5.56 -20.72
C LEU A 185 -1.55 5.35 -20.94
N LEU A 186 -2.34 5.64 -19.89
CA LEU A 186 -3.79 5.68 -19.99
C LEU A 186 -4.24 6.71 -21.03
N ILE A 187 -4.97 6.24 -22.05
CA ILE A 187 -5.66 7.10 -23.02
C ILE A 187 -7.12 7.24 -22.57
N GLY A 188 -7.55 8.48 -22.30
CA GLY A 188 -8.90 8.76 -21.80
C GLY A 188 -9.03 8.54 -20.29
N ASN A 189 -10.17 7.99 -19.84
CA ASN A 189 -10.54 7.91 -18.42
C ASN A 189 -10.77 6.47 -17.92
N GLY A 190 -10.51 5.45 -18.76
CA GLY A 190 -10.92 4.06 -18.50
C GLY A 190 -12.40 3.81 -18.81
N SER A 191 -12.84 2.57 -18.60
CA SER A 191 -14.18 2.06 -18.94
C SER A 191 -15.13 1.98 -17.74
N VAL A 192 -14.61 1.96 -16.51
CA VAL A 192 -15.39 1.80 -15.28
C VAL A 192 -15.33 3.08 -14.44
N SER A 193 -16.50 3.58 -14.04
CA SER A 193 -16.59 4.73 -13.13
C SER A 193 -16.32 4.33 -11.67
N HIS A 194 -15.87 5.30 -10.88
CA HIS A 194 -15.64 5.10 -9.44
C HIS A 194 -16.90 4.60 -8.71
N LYS A 195 -18.09 5.10 -9.08
CA LYS A 195 -19.36 4.65 -8.51
C LYS A 195 -19.63 3.18 -8.80
N GLN A 196 -19.45 2.75 -10.05
CA GLN A 196 -19.62 1.34 -10.43
C GLN A 196 -18.67 0.42 -9.66
N ALA A 197 -17.41 0.84 -9.47
CA ALA A 197 -16.43 0.09 -8.70
C ALA A 197 -16.85 -0.05 -7.22
N ILE A 198 -17.30 1.03 -6.57
CA ILE A 198 -17.78 1.00 -5.19
C ILE A 198 -19.03 0.13 -5.05
N ASP A 199 -20.00 0.28 -5.95
CA ASP A 199 -21.24 -0.48 -5.93
C ASP A 199 -20.95 -1.98 -6.08
N LYS A 200 -20.05 -2.35 -7.00
CA LYS A 200 -19.57 -3.72 -7.18
C LYS A 200 -18.89 -4.25 -5.91
N ALA A 201 -17.88 -3.55 -5.39
CA ALA A 201 -17.15 -3.99 -4.19
C ALA A 201 -18.06 -4.13 -2.97
N THR A 202 -19.00 -3.20 -2.79
CA THR A 202 -19.98 -3.24 -1.70
C THR A 202 -20.93 -4.44 -1.84
N GLY A 203 -21.38 -4.73 -3.06
CA GLY A 203 -22.21 -5.90 -3.35
C GLY A 203 -21.49 -7.20 -3.04
N GLU A 204 -20.25 -7.36 -3.51
CA GLU A 204 -19.42 -8.53 -3.22
C GLU A 204 -19.11 -8.64 -1.72
N TYR A 205 -18.88 -7.51 -1.04
CA TYR A 205 -18.63 -7.51 0.40
C TYR A 205 -19.80 -8.07 1.20
N ARG A 206 -21.03 -7.69 0.84
CA ARG A 206 -22.23 -8.21 1.49
C ARG A 206 -22.37 -9.71 1.29
N LYS A 207 -22.15 -10.21 0.07
CA LYS A 207 -22.18 -11.66 -0.23
C LYS A 207 -21.13 -12.42 0.59
N TYR A 208 -19.89 -11.91 0.59
CA TYR A 208 -18.79 -12.50 1.35
C TYR A 208 -19.09 -12.57 2.85
N LYS A 209 -19.56 -11.47 3.44
CA LYS A 209 -19.90 -11.45 4.88
C LYS A 209 -21.02 -12.41 5.23
N ALA A 210 -22.04 -12.56 4.38
CA ALA A 210 -23.11 -13.53 4.60
C ALA A 210 -22.57 -14.97 4.61
N ARG A 211 -21.62 -15.30 3.71
CA ARG A 211 -20.98 -16.61 3.65
C ARG A 211 -20.08 -16.89 4.87
N THR A 212 -19.22 -15.93 5.24
CA THR A 212 -18.29 -16.10 6.36
C THR A 212 -18.98 -16.08 7.73
N LEU A 213 -20.10 -15.36 7.89
CA LEU A 213 -20.93 -15.45 9.10
C LEU A 213 -21.52 -16.87 9.25
N SER A 214 -21.94 -17.49 8.13
CA SER A 214 -22.39 -18.89 8.15
C SER A 214 -21.29 -19.86 8.56
N GLU A 215 -20.01 -19.61 8.27
CA GLU A 215 -18.90 -20.45 8.75
C GLU A 215 -18.68 -20.32 10.25
N VAL A 216 -18.76 -19.10 10.82
CA VAL A 216 -18.69 -18.93 12.29
C VAL A 216 -19.90 -19.56 12.97
N GLU A 217 -21.09 -19.47 12.37
CA GLU A 217 -22.28 -20.17 12.85
C GLU A 217 -22.14 -21.69 12.70
N GLN A 218 -21.49 -22.19 11.64
CA GLN A 218 -21.15 -23.61 11.48
C GLN A 218 -20.12 -24.07 12.51
N ASP A 219 -19.04 -23.32 12.73
CA ASP A 219 -18.05 -23.59 13.78
C ASP A 219 -18.71 -23.60 15.18
N TYR A 220 -19.65 -22.67 15.42
CA TYR A 220 -20.45 -22.65 16.63
C TYR A 220 -21.35 -23.89 16.74
N LEU A 221 -22.07 -24.27 15.69
CA LEU A 221 -22.91 -25.46 15.65
C LEU A 221 -22.09 -26.76 15.81
N ASP A 222 -20.90 -26.83 15.20
CA ASP A 222 -19.99 -27.95 15.31
C ASP A 222 -19.38 -28.04 16.72
N SER A 223 -19.12 -26.89 17.36
CA SER A 223 -18.71 -26.84 18.76
C SER A 223 -19.81 -27.33 19.71
N ILE A 224 -21.09 -27.03 19.43
CA ILE A 224 -22.24 -27.55 20.18
C ILE A 224 -22.33 -29.07 20.01
N LYS A 225 -22.26 -29.59 18.78
CA LYS A 225 -22.29 -31.04 18.52
C LYS A 225 -21.15 -31.78 19.21
N LEU A 226 -19.95 -31.21 19.25
CA LEU A 226 -18.80 -31.77 19.96
C LEU A 226 -19.01 -31.81 21.49
N LEU A 227 -19.72 -30.82 22.04
CA LEU A 227 -20.09 -30.78 23.46
C LEU A 227 -21.19 -31.79 23.79
N GLU A 228 -22.22 -31.92 22.94
CA GLU A 228 -23.29 -32.92 23.08
C GLU A 228 -22.72 -34.35 23.06
N GLN A 229 -21.85 -34.67 22.09
CA GLN A 229 -21.19 -35.99 22.01
C GLN A 229 -20.28 -36.31 23.22
N LYS A 230 -19.71 -35.29 23.88
CA LYS A 230 -18.93 -35.46 25.11
C LYS A 230 -19.80 -35.64 26.35
N THR A 231 -21.04 -35.20 26.31
CA THR A 231 -22.00 -35.30 27.42
C THR A 231 -22.66 -36.68 27.42
N ASP A 232 -22.97 -37.23 26.24
CA ASP A 232 -23.46 -38.61 26.09
C ASP A 232 -22.42 -39.66 26.49
N LYS A 233 -21.13 -39.45 26.17
CA LYS A 233 -20.03 -40.36 26.58
C LYS A 233 -19.71 -40.36 28.08
N LYS A 234 -20.35 -39.51 28.88
CA LYS A 234 -20.16 -39.43 30.34
C LYS A 234 -21.32 -40.04 31.14
N GLN A 235 -22.38 -40.50 30.48
CA GLN A 235 -23.54 -41.12 31.11
C GLN A 235 -23.56 -42.67 31.02
N ASP A 236 -22.57 -43.26 30.36
CA ASP A 236 -22.25 -44.71 30.41
C ASP A 236 -21.08 -44.98 31.38
#